data_AF-A0A416WAQ3-F1
#
_entry.id   AF-A0A416WAQ3-F1
#
_cell.length_a   1.000
_cell.length_b   1.000
_cell.length_c   1.000
_cell.angle_alpha   90.00
_cell.angle_beta   90.00
_cell.angle_gamma   90.00
#
_symmetry.space_group_name_H-M   'P 1'
#
loop_
_entity.id
_entity.type
_entity.pdbx_description
1 polymer ?
#
loop_
_entity_poly.entity_id
_entity_poly.type
_entity_poly.pdbx_seq_one_letter_code
_entity_poly.pdbx_strand_id
1 'polypeptide(L)'
;MKVENLTVGNIYYVSVTDYKGIATSFKVGKLVEIVNKSSVILEDRKGKQFKSAVKKLHKTADKAVQTKKGKQLAKQYMAELKQKEEESLVDKKIQRRIKQLGKSIYVTMVKNKYIVKGYEQSISFRTVEELNAWIDTELAKFENIKAEILNNGYKHLCVTCKDGHKEYYTIINISFKKFEIFCKHFRGNSQYLENENLLMREDVRGLKLRIHK
;
A
#
# COMPACT_ATOMS: atom_id res chain seq x y z
N MET A 1 -5.03 8.58 -27.55
CA MET A 1 -5.68 7.39 -28.15
C MET A 1 -6.45 7.79 -29.41
N LYS A 2 -7.02 6.84 -30.17
CA LYS A 2 -8.05 7.11 -31.21
C LYS A 2 -9.45 6.92 -30.62
N VAL A 3 -10.46 7.60 -31.16
CA VAL A 3 -11.86 7.52 -30.68
C VAL A 3 -12.45 6.13 -30.83
N GLU A 4 -12.11 5.42 -31.90
CA GLU A 4 -12.55 4.04 -32.16
C GLU A 4 -12.17 3.06 -31.04
N ASN A 5 -11.13 3.39 -30.26
CA ASN A 5 -10.65 2.58 -29.14
C ASN A 5 -11.29 2.98 -27.79
N LEU A 6 -12.28 3.88 -27.81
CA LEU A 6 -12.98 4.36 -26.64
C LEU A 6 -14.31 3.63 -26.48
N THR A 7 -14.68 3.32 -25.24
CA THR A 7 -15.92 2.63 -24.90
C THR A 7 -16.58 3.39 -23.75
N VAL A 8 -17.81 3.83 -23.97
CA VAL A 8 -18.61 4.50 -22.94
C VAL A 8 -18.78 3.56 -21.74
N GLY A 9 -18.68 4.09 -20.53
CA GLY A 9 -18.69 3.34 -19.29
C GLY A 9 -17.31 2.96 -18.75
N ASN A 10 -16.26 2.97 -19.59
CA ASN A 10 -14.90 2.62 -19.15
C ASN A 10 -14.19 3.78 -18.46
N ILE A 11 -13.27 3.43 -17.56
CA ILE A 11 -12.39 4.39 -16.88
C ILE A 11 -11.18 4.70 -17.77
N TYR A 12 -10.86 5.99 -17.88
CA TYR A 12 -9.68 6.49 -18.57
C TYR A 12 -8.88 7.44 -17.69
N TYR A 13 -7.58 7.53 -18.01
CA TYR A 13 -6.61 8.37 -17.35
C TYR A 13 -6.22 9.53 -18.25
N VAL A 14 -6.42 10.76 -17.78
CA VAL A 14 -6.20 11.99 -18.55
C VAL A 14 -4.94 12.68 -18.09
N SER A 15 -4.00 12.88 -19.01
CA SER A 15 -2.74 13.57 -18.73
C SER A 15 -2.96 15.02 -18.29
N VAL A 16 -2.37 15.39 -17.15
CA VAL A 16 -2.32 16.76 -16.65
C VAL A 16 -0.89 17.26 -16.82
N THR A 17 -0.75 18.29 -17.65
CA THR A 17 0.54 18.87 -18.03
C THR A 17 0.88 20.05 -17.14
N ASP A 18 2.17 20.20 -16.84
CA ASP A 18 2.70 21.42 -16.22
C ASP A 18 2.84 22.57 -17.23
N TYR A 19 3.40 23.70 -16.77
CA TYR A 19 3.64 24.90 -17.58
C TYR A 19 4.64 24.67 -18.74
N LYS A 20 5.43 23.58 -18.69
CA LYS A 20 6.37 23.18 -19.75
C LYS A 20 5.75 22.18 -20.73
N GLY A 21 4.46 21.87 -20.59
CA GLY A 21 3.78 20.88 -21.41
C GLY A 21 4.10 19.43 -21.06
N ILE A 22 4.80 19.17 -19.94
CA ILE A 22 5.18 17.82 -19.51
C ILE A 22 4.05 17.23 -18.69
N ALA A 23 3.62 16.01 -19.01
CA ALA A 23 2.59 15.30 -18.25
C ALA A 23 3.15 14.83 -16.89
N THR A 24 2.84 15.54 -15.82
CA THR A 24 3.39 15.28 -14.47
C THR A 24 2.43 14.51 -13.56
N SER A 25 1.12 14.59 -13.84
CA SER A 25 0.06 13.93 -13.09
C SER A 25 -1.09 13.51 -14.02
N PHE A 26 -2.12 12.87 -13.47
CA PHE A 26 -3.29 12.44 -14.23
C PHE A 26 -4.59 12.68 -13.46
N LYS A 27 -5.69 12.85 -14.21
CA LYS A 27 -7.06 12.75 -13.69
C LYS A 27 -7.69 11.43 -14.12
N VAL A 28 -8.65 10.96 -13.34
CA VAL A 28 -9.40 9.73 -13.61
C VAL A 28 -10.83 10.12 -13.94
N GLY A 29 -11.39 9.54 -15.01
CA GLY A 29 -12.79 9.75 -15.34
C GLY A 29 -13.40 8.58 -16.06
N LYS A 30 -14.68 8.32 -15.78
CA LYS A 30 -15.51 7.37 -16.52
C LYS A 30 -16.00 8.06 -17.80
N LEU A 31 -15.77 7.46 -18.95
CA LEU A 31 -16.27 8.01 -20.21
C LEU A 31 -17.78 7.93 -20.25
N VAL A 32 -18.44 9.08 -20.38
CA VAL A 32 -19.92 9.17 -20.45
C VAL A 32 -20.40 9.50 -21.86
N GLU A 33 -19.63 10.29 -22.62
CA GLU A 33 -20.04 10.73 -23.95
C GLU A 33 -18.84 10.96 -24.88
N ILE A 34 -18.99 10.59 -26.16
CA ILE A 34 -18.07 10.95 -27.22
C ILE A 34 -18.70 12.09 -28.03
N VAL A 35 -18.20 13.31 -27.81
CA VAL A 35 -18.74 14.51 -28.45
C VAL A 35 -18.35 14.57 -29.93
N ASN A 36 -17.08 14.28 -30.25
CA ASN A 36 -16.59 14.21 -31.62
C ASN A 36 -15.23 13.46 -31.70
N LYS A 37 -14.64 13.40 -32.89
CA LYS A 37 -13.35 12.73 -33.17
C LYS A 37 -12.17 13.18 -32.29
N SER A 38 -12.26 14.36 -31.65
CA SER A 38 -11.18 14.93 -30.85
C SER A 38 -11.55 15.22 -29.40
N SER A 39 -12.83 15.10 -29.02
CA SER A 39 -13.34 15.51 -27.71
C SER A 39 -14.32 14.51 -27.12
N VAL A 40 -14.24 14.34 -25.80
CA VAL A 40 -15.11 13.48 -25.00
C VAL A 40 -15.53 14.17 -23.70
N ILE A 41 -16.60 13.69 -23.07
CA ILE A 41 -17.00 14.06 -21.71
C ILE A 41 -16.74 12.86 -20.80
N LEU A 42 -16.05 13.13 -19.70
CA LEU A 42 -15.73 12.19 -18.64
C LEU A 42 -16.41 12.63 -17.36
N GLU A 43 -16.78 11.69 -16.52
CA GLU A 43 -17.31 11.94 -15.18
C GLU A 43 -16.27 11.54 -14.12
N ASP A 44 -15.99 12.45 -13.18
CA ASP A 44 -15.10 12.16 -12.06
C ASP A 44 -15.80 11.34 -10.96
N ARG A 45 -15.05 10.96 -9.92
CA ARG A 45 -15.60 10.16 -8.79
C ARG A 45 -16.69 10.88 -7.98
N LYS A 46 -16.85 12.19 -8.15
CA LYS A 46 -17.87 13.00 -7.47
C LYS A 46 -19.10 13.23 -8.36
N GLY A 47 -19.17 12.59 -9.53
CA GLY A 47 -20.25 12.81 -10.50
C GLY A 47 -20.08 14.10 -11.31
N LYS A 48 -18.95 14.80 -11.20
CA LYS A 48 -18.73 16.04 -11.96
C LYS A 48 -18.21 15.71 -13.34
N GLN A 49 -18.94 16.17 -14.35
CA GLN A 49 -18.55 16.02 -15.74
C GLN A 49 -17.48 17.04 -16.15
N PHE A 50 -16.54 16.62 -16.99
CA PHE A 50 -15.50 17.47 -17.55
C PHE A 50 -15.14 17.04 -18.98
N LYS A 51 -14.89 18.05 -19.83
CA LYS A 51 -14.48 17.85 -21.23
C LYS A 51 -12.99 17.53 -21.30
N SER A 52 -12.61 16.60 -22.17
CA SER A 52 -11.21 16.24 -22.41
C SER A 52 -10.94 15.93 -23.88
N ALA A 53 -9.71 16.20 -24.32
CA ALA A 53 -9.28 15.88 -25.67
C ALA A 53 -8.89 14.40 -25.77
N VAL A 54 -9.35 13.70 -26.82
CA VAL A 54 -9.11 12.27 -27.09
C VAL A 54 -7.62 11.89 -27.04
N LYS A 55 -6.75 12.80 -27.50
CA LYS A 55 -5.29 12.59 -27.49
C LYS A 55 -4.69 12.49 -26.08
N LYS A 56 -5.34 13.06 -25.06
CA LYS A 56 -4.87 13.06 -23.66
C LYS A 56 -5.32 11.84 -22.85
N LEU A 57 -6.18 10.98 -23.41
CA LEU A 57 -6.65 9.79 -22.71
C LEU A 57 -5.71 8.59 -22.87
N HIS A 58 -5.58 7.83 -21.79
CA HIS A 58 -4.82 6.60 -21.68
C HIS A 58 -5.63 5.53 -20.93
N LYS A 59 -5.42 4.25 -21.27
CA LYS A 59 -6.06 3.11 -20.58
C LYS A 59 -5.45 2.82 -19.20
N THR A 60 -4.22 3.27 -18.95
CA THR A 60 -3.51 3.06 -17.70
C THR A 60 -2.89 4.36 -17.22
N ALA A 61 -2.81 4.54 -15.90
CA ALA A 61 -2.33 5.77 -15.27
C ALA A 61 -0.86 6.07 -15.59
N ASP A 62 -0.01 5.04 -15.71
CA ASP A 62 1.42 5.18 -15.99
C ASP A 62 1.70 5.77 -17.38
N LYS A 63 0.81 5.51 -18.34
CA LYS A 63 0.90 6.07 -19.70
C LYS A 63 0.47 7.54 -19.76
N ALA A 64 -0.31 8.00 -18.79
CA ALA A 64 -0.77 9.39 -18.69
C ALA A 64 0.28 10.34 -18.07
N VAL A 65 1.46 9.83 -17.70
CA VAL A 65 2.53 10.60 -17.06
C VAL A 65 3.88 10.31 -17.70
N GLN A 66 4.69 11.35 -17.84
CA GLN A 66 6.02 11.28 -18.46
C GLN A 66 7.15 11.22 -17.42
N THR A 67 6.99 11.89 -16.29
CA THR A 67 8.06 11.99 -15.27
C THR A 67 8.26 10.68 -14.50
N LYS A 68 9.49 10.43 -14.04
CA LYS A 68 9.83 9.24 -13.22
C LYS A 68 8.99 9.19 -11.94
N LYS A 69 8.86 10.32 -11.23
CA LYS A 69 8.04 10.43 -10.02
C LYS A 69 6.56 10.19 -10.31
N GLY A 70 6.02 10.80 -11.38
CA GLY A 70 4.64 10.58 -11.81
C GLY A 70 4.34 9.12 -12.12
N LYS A 71 5.24 8.45 -12.87
CA LYS A 71 5.12 7.01 -13.18
C LYS A 71 5.12 6.14 -11.93
N GLN A 72 5.96 6.46 -10.94
CA GLN A 72 5.98 5.75 -9.66
C GLN A 72 4.65 5.89 -8.90
N LEU A 73 4.12 7.11 -8.81
CA LEU A 73 2.82 7.37 -8.17
C LEU A 73 1.67 6.68 -8.92
N ALA A 74 1.71 6.68 -10.25
CA ALA A 74 0.73 5.98 -11.07
C ALA A 74 0.76 4.47 -10.83
N LYS A 75 1.95 3.85 -10.74
CA LYS A 75 2.10 2.43 -10.38
C LYS A 75 1.53 2.13 -9.00
N GLN A 76 1.82 2.97 -8.00
CA GLN A 76 1.27 2.83 -6.65
C GLN A 76 -0.26 2.91 -6.66
N TYR A 77 -0.81 3.91 -7.34
CA TYR A 77 -2.25 4.07 -7.50
C TYR A 77 -2.92 2.84 -8.14
N MET A 78 -2.33 2.29 -9.21
CA MET A 78 -2.86 1.09 -9.87
C MET A 78 -2.79 -0.14 -8.97
N ALA A 79 -1.71 -0.28 -8.18
CA ALA A 79 -1.57 -1.36 -7.21
C ALA A 79 -2.63 -1.26 -6.11
N GLU A 80 -2.90 -0.06 -5.60
CA GLU A 80 -3.94 0.18 -4.60
C GLU A 80 -5.35 -0.11 -5.15
N LEU A 81 -5.64 0.23 -6.40
CA LEU A 81 -6.90 -0.11 -7.04
C LEU A 81 -7.08 -1.63 -7.13
N LYS A 82 -6.07 -2.33 -7.65
CA LYS A 82 -6.10 -3.79 -7.76
C LYS A 82 -6.29 -4.44 -6.39
N GLN A 83 -5.60 -3.96 -5.38
CA GLN A 83 -5.78 -4.44 -4.01
C GLN A 83 -7.21 -4.23 -3.51
N LYS A 84 -7.84 -3.07 -3.76
CA LYS A 84 -9.24 -2.82 -3.37
C LYS A 84 -10.23 -3.72 -4.09
N GLU A 85 -10.01 -3.98 -5.37
CA GLU A 85 -10.81 -4.94 -6.14
C GLU A 85 -10.68 -6.34 -5.54
N GLU A 86 -9.46 -6.79 -5.25
CA GLU A 86 -9.20 -8.07 -4.60
C GLU A 86 -9.79 -8.16 -3.19
N GLU A 87 -9.74 -7.07 -2.41
CA GLU A 87 -10.33 -6.95 -1.07
C GLU A 87 -11.87 -7.06 -1.13
N SER A 88 -12.49 -6.55 -2.18
CA SER A 88 -13.94 -6.55 -2.34
C SER A 88 -14.55 -7.94 -2.58
N LEU A 89 -13.70 -8.93 -2.91
CA LEU A 89 -14.10 -10.33 -3.09
C LEU A 89 -14.38 -11.06 -1.77
N VAL A 90 -14.09 -10.43 -0.63
CA VAL A 90 -14.24 -11.03 0.71
C VAL A 90 -15.02 -10.08 1.61
N ASP A 91 -15.75 -10.65 2.57
CA ASP A 91 -16.58 -9.87 3.50
C ASP A 91 -15.81 -8.77 4.24
N LYS A 92 -16.45 -7.60 4.38
CA LYS A 92 -15.84 -6.41 5.00
C LYS A 92 -15.45 -6.63 6.46
N LYS A 93 -16.13 -7.50 7.22
CA LYS A 93 -15.76 -7.81 8.60
C LYS A 93 -14.44 -8.56 8.65
N ILE A 94 -14.23 -9.54 7.76
CA ILE A 94 -12.95 -10.28 7.65
C ILE A 94 -11.83 -9.30 7.28
N GLN A 95 -12.05 -8.41 6.30
CA GLN A 95 -11.08 -7.38 5.95
C GLN A 95 -10.74 -6.46 7.12
N ARG A 96 -11.74 -6.02 7.88
CA ARG A 96 -11.51 -5.17 9.07
C ARG A 96 -10.68 -5.87 10.14
N ARG A 97 -10.90 -7.17 10.37
CA ARG A 97 -10.11 -7.96 11.33
C ARG A 97 -8.66 -8.09 10.87
N ILE A 98 -8.42 -8.52 9.64
CA ILE A 98 -7.05 -8.75 9.18
C ILE A 98 -6.23 -7.45 9.07
N LYS A 99 -6.88 -6.31 8.80
CA LYS A 99 -6.21 -5.00 8.75
C LYS A 99 -5.64 -4.55 10.09
N GLN A 100 -6.06 -5.15 11.20
CA GLN A 100 -5.47 -4.91 12.52
C GLN A 100 -4.06 -5.50 12.65
N LEU A 101 -3.68 -6.43 11.78
CA LEU A 101 -2.30 -6.94 11.70
C LEU A 101 -1.38 -6.01 10.89
N GLY A 102 -1.94 -5.13 10.05
CA GLY A 102 -1.17 -4.23 9.21
C GLY A 102 -1.95 -3.66 8.01
N LYS A 103 -1.63 -2.41 7.65
CA LYS A 103 -2.34 -1.68 6.57
C LYS A 103 -2.25 -2.36 5.20
N SER A 104 -1.12 -2.99 4.90
CA SER A 104 -0.86 -3.69 3.64
C SER A 104 -1.40 -5.12 3.60
N ILE A 105 -1.84 -5.68 4.74
CA ILE A 105 -2.34 -7.05 4.82
C ILE A 105 -3.81 -7.06 4.40
N TYR A 106 -4.21 -8.03 3.60
CA TYR A 106 -5.60 -8.20 3.17
C TYR A 106 -5.89 -9.63 2.76
N VAL A 107 -7.18 -9.97 2.67
CA VAL A 107 -7.64 -11.25 2.13
C VAL A 107 -8.20 -11.05 0.72
N THR A 108 -8.05 -12.04 -0.14
CA THR A 108 -8.78 -12.12 -1.39
C THR A 108 -9.31 -13.54 -1.61
N MET A 109 -10.15 -13.74 -2.61
CA MET A 109 -10.68 -15.06 -2.96
C MET A 109 -10.21 -15.47 -4.35
N VAL A 110 -9.53 -16.61 -4.45
CA VAL A 110 -9.03 -17.16 -5.71
C VAL A 110 -9.33 -18.65 -5.75
N LYS A 111 -10.05 -19.11 -6.78
CA LYS A 111 -10.43 -20.52 -6.95
C LYS A 111 -11.05 -21.12 -5.68
N ASN A 112 -12.00 -20.41 -5.08
CA ASN A 112 -12.70 -20.77 -3.83
C ASN A 112 -11.79 -20.98 -2.62
N LYS A 113 -10.62 -20.36 -2.60
CA LYS A 113 -9.73 -20.30 -1.42
C LYS A 113 -9.55 -18.86 -0.98
N TYR A 114 -9.54 -18.65 0.33
CA TYR A 114 -9.14 -17.38 0.92
C TYR A 114 -7.63 -17.29 0.89
N ILE A 115 -7.09 -16.20 0.35
CA ILE A 115 -5.65 -15.96 0.26
C ILE A 115 -5.33 -14.68 1.02
N VAL A 116 -4.55 -14.80 2.07
CA VAL A 116 -3.94 -13.68 2.77
C VAL A 116 -2.74 -13.19 1.97
N LYS A 117 -2.74 -11.90 1.64
CA LYS A 117 -1.66 -11.20 0.94
C LYS A 117 -1.13 -10.05 1.79
N GLY A 118 0.10 -9.62 1.48
CA GLY A 118 0.77 -8.54 2.22
C GLY A 118 1.29 -8.96 3.60
N TYR A 119 1.17 -10.24 3.93
CA TYR A 119 1.89 -10.91 5.02
C TYR A 119 3.24 -11.45 4.51
N GLU A 120 4.10 -11.93 5.41
CA GLU A 120 5.46 -12.41 5.06
C GLU A 120 5.47 -13.36 3.86
N GLN A 121 4.49 -14.26 3.85
CA GLN A 121 4.19 -15.16 2.74
C GLN A 121 2.69 -15.14 2.49
N SER A 122 2.30 -15.49 1.26
CA SER A 122 0.88 -15.68 0.96
C SER A 122 0.38 -16.96 1.60
N ILE A 123 -0.63 -16.87 2.46
CA ILE A 123 -1.20 -18.01 3.18
C ILE A 123 -2.60 -18.27 2.64
N SER A 124 -2.94 -19.55 2.41
CA SER A 124 -4.23 -19.93 1.85
C SER A 124 -5.05 -20.76 2.82
N PHE A 125 -6.35 -20.49 2.89
CA PHE A 125 -7.34 -21.21 3.70
C PHE A 125 -8.49 -21.70 2.83
N ARG A 126 -9.05 -22.86 3.17
CA ARG A 126 -10.19 -23.44 2.43
C ARG A 126 -11.52 -22.90 2.92
N THR A 127 -11.60 -22.57 4.22
CA THR A 127 -12.83 -22.11 4.85
C THR A 127 -12.65 -20.77 5.57
N VAL A 128 -13.77 -20.12 5.90
CA VAL A 128 -13.77 -18.87 6.67
C VAL A 128 -13.36 -19.13 8.12
N GLU A 129 -13.71 -20.29 8.66
CA GLU A 129 -13.41 -20.72 10.03
C GLU A 129 -11.91 -20.88 10.23
N GLU A 130 -11.23 -21.58 9.30
CA GLU A 130 -9.77 -21.72 9.31
C GLU A 130 -9.07 -20.36 9.26
N LEU A 131 -9.54 -19.49 8.35
CA LEU A 131 -9.00 -18.13 8.21
C LEU A 131 -9.20 -17.33 9.50
N ASN A 132 -10.39 -17.38 10.11
CA ASN A 132 -10.69 -16.63 11.32
C ASN A 132 -9.86 -17.13 12.51
N ALA A 133 -9.71 -18.44 12.67
CA ALA A 133 -8.86 -19.01 13.73
C ALA A 133 -7.40 -18.58 13.58
N TRP A 134 -6.89 -18.53 12.34
CA TRP A 134 -5.56 -17.99 12.07
C TRP A 134 -5.47 -16.50 12.39
N ILE A 135 -6.45 -15.69 11.96
CA ILE A 135 -6.50 -14.25 12.27
C ILE A 135 -6.47 -14.03 13.79
N ASP A 136 -7.25 -14.79 14.55
CA ASP A 136 -7.29 -14.67 16.02
C ASP A 136 -5.95 -15.01 16.67
N THR A 137 -5.30 -16.08 16.18
CA THR A 137 -3.97 -16.47 16.65
C THR A 137 -2.94 -15.38 16.40
N GLU A 138 -2.92 -14.81 15.19
CA GLU A 138 -1.96 -13.75 14.85
C GLU A 138 -2.26 -12.43 15.56
N LEU A 139 -3.54 -12.11 15.80
CA LEU A 139 -3.91 -10.93 16.59
C LEU A 139 -3.47 -11.07 18.04
N ALA A 140 -3.63 -12.25 18.64
CA ALA A 140 -3.13 -12.51 19.99
C ALA A 140 -1.60 -12.36 20.08
N LYS A 141 -0.86 -12.91 19.10
CA LYS A 141 0.60 -12.70 19.01
C LYS A 141 0.96 -11.22 18.90
N PHE A 142 0.25 -10.48 18.05
CA PHE A 142 0.51 -9.05 17.85
C PHE A 142 0.24 -8.23 19.11
N GLU A 143 -0.83 -8.52 19.85
CA GLU A 143 -1.13 -7.83 21.12
C GLU A 143 -0.10 -8.17 22.21
N ASN A 144 0.38 -9.42 22.28
CA ASN A 144 1.46 -9.80 23.19
C ASN A 144 2.75 -9.03 22.90
N ILE A 145 3.18 -8.98 21.63
CA ILE A 145 4.37 -8.23 21.20
C ILE A 145 4.20 -6.73 21.52
N LYS A 146 3.01 -6.17 21.26
CA LYS A 146 2.71 -4.79 21.57
C LYS A 146 2.80 -4.49 23.07
N ALA A 147 2.26 -5.37 23.91
CA ALA A 147 2.36 -5.23 25.37
C ALA A 147 3.82 -5.33 25.84
N GLU A 148 4.57 -6.30 25.31
CA GLU A 148 6.01 -6.47 25.59
C GLU A 148 6.81 -5.20 25.25
N ILE A 149 6.59 -4.64 24.05
CA ILE A 149 7.28 -3.43 23.61
C ILE A 149 7.00 -2.25 24.54
N LEU A 150 5.74 -2.10 24.96
CA LEU A 150 5.34 -1.02 25.87
C LEU A 150 5.91 -1.20 27.27
N ASN A 151 6.01 -2.43 27.76
CA ASN A 151 6.53 -2.74 29.09
C ASN A 151 8.05 -2.64 29.17
N ASN A 152 8.75 -3.15 28.16
CA ASN A 152 10.21 -3.23 28.16
C ASN A 152 10.89 -1.91 27.75
N GLY A 153 10.15 -0.98 27.12
CA GLY A 153 10.65 0.36 26.83
C GLY A 153 11.88 0.39 25.93
N TYR A 154 11.91 -0.47 24.90
CA TYR A 154 13.05 -0.61 23.98
C TYR A 154 13.52 0.74 23.43
N LYS A 155 14.80 1.06 23.65
CA LYS A 155 15.43 2.30 23.17
C LYS A 155 16.00 2.15 21.75
N HIS A 156 16.41 0.94 21.38
CA HIS A 156 17.07 0.66 20.13
C HIS A 156 16.42 -0.51 19.38
N LEU A 157 16.46 -0.42 18.05
CA LEU A 157 16.00 -1.43 17.11
C LEU A 157 17.22 -2.00 16.38
N CYS A 158 17.32 -3.32 16.33
CA CYS A 158 18.29 -4.05 15.53
C CYS A 158 17.63 -4.56 14.24
N VAL A 159 18.28 -4.32 13.10
CA VAL A 159 17.85 -4.81 11.79
C VAL A 159 18.96 -5.69 11.23
N THR A 160 18.64 -6.96 10.97
CA THR A 160 19.54 -7.85 10.24
C THR A 160 19.34 -7.64 8.73
N CYS A 161 20.39 -7.19 8.05
CA CYS A 161 20.39 -7.00 6.61
C CYS A 161 20.55 -8.34 5.86
N LYS A 162 20.33 -8.32 4.55
CA LYS A 162 20.30 -9.56 3.72
C LYS A 162 21.62 -10.31 3.70
N ASP A 163 22.70 -9.57 3.82
CA ASP A 163 24.11 -9.97 3.91
C ASP A 163 24.53 -10.33 5.35
N GLY A 164 23.60 -10.29 6.31
CA GLY A 164 23.81 -10.74 7.68
C GLY A 164 24.42 -9.70 8.62
N HIS A 165 24.81 -8.51 8.12
CA HIS A 165 25.24 -7.43 9.02
C HIS A 165 24.05 -6.87 9.80
N LYS A 166 24.34 -6.38 11.00
CA LYS A 166 23.36 -5.75 11.88
C LYS A 166 23.46 -4.24 11.76
N GLU A 167 22.33 -3.60 11.52
CA GLU A 167 22.18 -2.15 11.61
C GLU A 167 21.37 -1.79 12.85
N TYR A 168 21.82 -0.75 13.55
CA TYR A 168 21.21 -0.29 14.79
C TYR A 168 20.59 1.08 14.61
N TYR A 169 19.44 1.24 15.26
CA TYR A 169 18.61 2.42 15.13
C TYR A 169 18.11 2.84 16.50
N THR A 170 18.18 4.14 16.81
CA THR A 170 17.54 4.70 18.00
C THR A 170 16.05 4.90 17.71
N ILE A 171 15.20 4.31 18.54
CA ILE A 171 13.75 4.42 18.44
C ILE A 171 13.33 5.78 18.97
N ILE A 172 12.61 6.54 18.15
CA ILE A 172 12.03 7.84 18.53
C ILE A 172 10.59 7.64 18.99
N ASN A 173 9.84 6.83 18.25
CA ASN A 173 8.43 6.58 18.53
C ASN A 173 7.95 5.31 17.83
N ILE A 174 7.05 4.57 18.47
CA ILE A 174 6.36 3.43 17.89
C ILE A 174 4.87 3.74 17.85
N SER A 175 4.30 3.78 16.64
CA SER A 175 2.87 4.01 16.43
C SER A 175 2.20 2.75 15.92
N PHE A 176 1.67 1.94 16.84
CA PHE A 176 0.86 0.77 16.50
C PHE A 176 -0.38 1.13 15.69
N LYS A 177 -1.02 2.27 15.99
CA LYS A 177 -2.18 2.77 15.22
C LYS A 177 -1.85 3.05 13.75
N LYS A 178 -0.65 3.56 13.46
CA LYS A 178 -0.20 3.86 12.09
C LYS A 178 0.57 2.70 11.46
N PHE A 179 0.84 1.64 12.22
CA PHE A 179 1.78 0.59 11.88
C PHE A 179 3.15 1.14 11.47
N GLU A 180 3.71 2.08 12.23
CA GLU A 180 4.98 2.74 11.91
C GLU A 180 5.93 2.77 13.12
N ILE A 181 7.22 2.51 12.88
CA ILE A 181 8.31 2.77 13.84
C ILE A 181 9.15 3.90 13.28
N PHE A 182 9.32 4.95 14.06
CA PHE A 182 10.18 6.09 13.74
C PHE A 182 11.53 5.92 14.42
N CYS A 183 12.58 5.91 13.62
CA CYS A 183 13.94 5.77 14.12
C CYS A 183 14.88 6.81 13.51
N LYS A 184 16.05 6.97 14.14
CA LYS A 184 17.27 7.57 13.54
C LYS A 184 18.38 6.53 13.53
N HIS A 185 19.34 6.68 12.61
CA HIS A 185 20.54 5.86 12.66
C HIS A 185 21.26 6.06 13.99
N PHE A 186 21.62 4.95 14.63
CA PHE A 186 22.47 4.99 15.80
C PHE A 186 23.87 5.47 15.38
N ARG A 187 24.43 6.45 16.08
CA ARG A 187 25.75 7.05 15.77
C ARG A 187 26.83 6.69 16.80
N GLY A 188 26.53 5.82 17.76
CA GLY A 188 27.48 5.36 18.78
C GLY A 188 28.23 4.08 18.37
N ASN A 189 29.10 3.59 19.25
CA ASN A 189 29.73 2.27 19.07
C ASN A 189 28.72 1.16 19.39
N SER A 190 28.49 0.25 18.43
CA SER A 190 27.53 -0.85 18.56
C SER A 190 27.87 -1.85 19.66
N GLN A 191 29.12 -1.91 20.13
CA GLN A 191 29.51 -2.74 21.28
C GLN A 191 28.76 -2.34 22.55
N TYR A 192 28.33 -1.08 22.67
CA TYR A 192 27.53 -0.62 23.81
C TYR A 192 26.09 -1.15 23.80
N LEU A 193 25.65 -1.74 22.68
CA LEU A 193 24.31 -2.30 22.53
C LEU A 193 24.25 -3.79 22.87
N GLU A 194 25.39 -4.45 23.12
CA GLU A 194 25.45 -5.89 23.37
C GLU A 194 24.74 -6.31 24.67
N ASN A 195 24.63 -5.40 25.64
CA ASN A 195 23.97 -5.62 26.93
C ASN A 195 22.59 -4.94 27.04
N GLU A 196 22.11 -4.30 25.97
CA GLU A 196 20.79 -3.66 25.98
C GLU A 196 19.70 -4.63 25.53
N ASN A 197 18.49 -4.46 26.10
CA ASN A 197 17.29 -5.04 25.51
C ASN A 197 17.00 -4.34 24.17
N LEU A 198 17.30 -5.03 23.08
CA LEU A 198 17.08 -4.56 21.71
C LEU A 198 15.76 -5.08 21.18
N LEU A 199 15.00 -4.20 20.51
CA LEU A 199 13.86 -4.62 19.73
C LEU A 199 14.39 -5.23 18.43
N MET A 200 14.05 -6.48 18.13
CA MET A 200 14.47 -7.08 16.86
C MET A 200 13.47 -6.69 15.77
N ARG A 201 13.97 -6.42 14.55
CA ARG A 201 13.13 -6.09 13.39
C ARG A 201 12.06 -7.15 13.14
N GLU A 202 12.40 -8.39 13.44
CA GLU A 202 11.62 -9.60 13.28
C GLU A 202 10.34 -9.60 14.12
N ASP A 203 10.41 -9.10 15.35
CA ASP A 203 9.27 -9.03 16.26
C ASP A 203 8.23 -8.00 15.79
N VAL A 204 8.65 -7.00 15.02
CA VAL A 204 7.81 -5.90 14.56
C VAL A 204 7.63 -5.87 13.05
N ARG A 205 7.71 -7.02 12.37
CA ARG A 205 7.63 -7.14 10.89
C ARG A 205 6.46 -6.38 10.26
N GLY A 206 5.29 -6.40 10.89
CA GLY A 206 4.09 -5.68 10.46
C GLY A 206 4.17 -4.14 10.53
N LEU A 207 5.16 -3.59 11.24
CA LEU A 207 5.37 -2.14 11.35
C LEU A 207 6.35 -1.65 10.27
N LYS A 208 5.97 -0.56 9.60
CA LYS A 208 6.78 0.13 8.60
C LYS A 208 7.87 0.97 9.28
N LEU A 209 9.11 0.68 8.95
CA LEU A 209 10.26 1.45 9.43
C LEU A 209 10.37 2.81 8.71
N ARG A 210 10.48 3.89 9.49
CA ARG A 210 10.67 5.26 9.03
C ARG A 210 11.97 5.80 9.62
N ILE A 211 13.02 5.82 8.80
CA ILE A 211 14.33 6.32 9.20
C ILE A 211 14.40 7.82 8.90
N HIS A 212 14.60 8.62 9.94
CA HIS A 212 14.90 10.04 9.83
C HIS A 212 16.41 10.21 9.62
N LYS A 213 16.78 11.15 8.73
CA LYS A 213 18.18 11.52 8.50
C LYS A 213 18.72 12.37 9.64
#